data_AF-A0A8I1FRA4-F1
#
_entry.id   AF-A0A8I1FRA4-F1
#
_cell.length_a   1.000
_cell.length_b   1.000
_cell.length_c   1.000
_cell.angle_alpha   90.00
_cell.angle_beta   90.00
_cell.angle_gamma   90.00
#
_symmetry.space_group_name_H-M   'P 1'
#
loop_
_entity.id
_entity.type
_entity.pdbx_description
1 polymer ?
#
loop_
_entity_poly.entity_id
_entity_poly.type
_entity_poly.pdbx_seq_one_letter_code
_entity_poly.pdbx_strand_id
1 'polypeptide(L)'
;MFNARVTSSDLLRLKLPVPSTEVLEEIHSLEGTKLTSSIERATAGDAQSKIYLQGIFFSVLPVVNERLATAHLAPASIPLLVAIGRTEGPIFAKALKRWVDNGCPENDDAGYLRRAYDKAMLSNINCPTTSNAAPAANDSANAPLDVYEPDSGIDEPQKQQSGKNYVNRHVYGGKVAVCFSADQTRNKEHTIRIEAAVSSGDRSYNWDDKIAIQLSPRELPSFLATLLQIQSKFEGKGHGAQNEKWFVLEVQPGKVFLSMNAKGVASRSLPIGPGDCYQVITLVMEQMLKNAPFLTADTLLSLVKRTGLMAKP
;
A
#
# COMPACT_ATOMS: atom_id res chain seq x y z
N MET A 1 16.06 20.22 12.53
CA MET A 1 15.19 19.07 12.84
C MET A 1 13.83 19.35 12.24
N PHE A 2 13.26 18.45 11.44
CA PHE A 2 11.94 18.65 10.85
C PHE A 2 10.87 18.68 11.94
N ASN A 3 9.93 19.61 11.85
CA ASN A 3 8.81 19.71 12.78
C ASN A 3 7.52 19.86 11.97
N ALA A 4 6.77 18.77 11.88
CA ALA A 4 5.55 18.71 11.08
C ALA A 4 4.51 19.77 11.49
N ARG A 5 4.41 20.13 12.78
CA ARG A 5 3.47 21.18 13.24
C ARG A 5 3.85 22.56 12.72
N VAL A 6 5.14 22.89 12.76
CA VAL A 6 5.66 24.16 12.22
C VAL A 6 5.45 24.19 10.71
N THR A 7 5.82 23.10 10.02
CA THR A 7 5.61 22.94 8.58
C THR A 7 4.15 23.10 8.18
N SER A 8 3.20 22.48 8.91
CA SER A 8 1.77 22.67 8.67
C SER A 8 1.34 24.14 8.76
N SER A 9 1.86 24.88 9.74
CA SER A 9 1.57 26.31 9.88
C SER A 9 2.11 27.12 8.70
N ASP A 10 3.31 26.81 8.23
CA ASP A 10 3.92 27.49 7.09
C ASP A 10 3.19 27.18 5.78
N LEU A 11 2.75 25.93 5.57
CA LEU A 11 1.92 25.55 4.42
C LEU A 11 0.59 26.31 4.40
N LEU A 12 -0.07 26.48 5.56
CA LEU A 12 -1.28 27.31 5.66
C LEU A 12 -1.02 28.76 5.25
N ARG A 13 0.08 29.35 5.72
CA ARG A 13 0.48 30.72 5.35
C ARG A 13 0.73 30.86 3.85
N LEU A 14 1.31 29.83 3.24
CA LEU A 14 1.56 29.77 1.79
C LEU A 14 0.30 29.46 0.96
N LYS A 15 -0.86 29.23 1.62
CA LYS A 15 -2.13 28.81 1.02
C LYS A 15 -1.99 27.48 0.25
N LEU A 16 -1.18 26.57 0.79
CA LEU A 16 -0.99 25.23 0.26
C LEU A 16 -1.81 24.22 1.05
N PRO A 17 -2.18 23.08 0.44
CA PRO A 17 -2.82 21.99 1.16
C PRO A 17 -1.92 21.49 2.29
N VAL A 18 -2.53 21.20 3.43
CA VAL A 18 -1.85 20.61 4.59
C VAL A 18 -2.25 19.14 4.67
N PRO A 19 -1.35 18.22 4.32
CA PRO A 19 -1.61 16.80 4.50
C PRO A 19 -1.46 16.39 5.97
N SER A 20 -1.73 15.12 6.29
CA SER A 20 -1.58 14.62 7.66
C SER A 20 -0.11 14.67 8.11
N THR A 21 0.12 14.55 9.41
CA THR A 21 1.47 14.58 9.98
C THR A 21 2.34 13.46 9.42
N GLU A 22 1.76 12.28 9.25
CA GLU A 22 2.42 11.09 8.70
C GLU A 22 2.85 11.31 7.24
N VAL A 23 1.98 11.91 6.41
CA VAL A 23 2.29 12.23 5.01
C VAL A 23 3.37 13.31 4.94
N LEU A 24 3.35 14.32 5.83
CA LEU A 24 4.39 15.34 5.90
C LEU A 24 5.76 14.75 6.25
N GLU A 25 5.81 13.82 7.20
CA GLU A 25 7.03 13.11 7.58
C GLU A 25 7.55 12.23 6.44
N GLU A 26 6.66 11.55 5.72
CA GLU A 26 7.03 10.75 4.55
C GLU A 26 7.57 11.62 3.41
N ILE A 27 6.92 12.73 3.07
CA ILE A 27 7.42 13.70 2.07
C ILE A 27 8.77 14.26 2.51
N HIS A 28 8.94 14.60 3.79
CA HIS A 28 10.23 15.05 4.31
C HIS A 28 11.30 13.95 4.21
N SER A 29 10.96 12.68 4.43
CA SER A 29 11.91 11.57 4.26
C SER A 29 12.39 11.42 2.80
N LEU A 30 11.52 11.75 1.84
CA LEU A 30 11.80 11.65 0.39
C LEU A 30 12.53 12.88 -0.18
N GLU A 31 12.25 14.07 0.36
CA GLU A 31 12.79 15.34 -0.13
C GLU A 31 13.95 15.88 0.72
N GLY A 32 14.05 15.44 1.97
CA GLY A 32 15.02 15.92 2.95
C GLY A 32 15.05 17.45 3.06
N THR A 33 16.26 17.99 3.04
CA THR A 33 16.53 19.43 3.19
C THR A 33 15.94 20.27 2.05
N LYS A 34 15.65 19.68 0.88
CA LYS A 34 15.03 20.38 -0.24
C LYS A 34 13.61 20.84 0.10
N LEU A 35 12.85 20.06 0.87
CA LEU A 35 11.52 20.46 1.33
C LEU A 35 11.61 21.68 2.25
N THR A 36 12.44 21.59 3.30
CA THR A 36 12.59 22.67 4.29
C THR A 36 13.08 23.96 3.65
N SER A 37 14.14 23.89 2.83
CA SER A 37 14.68 25.06 2.13
C SER A 37 13.70 25.65 1.11
N SER A 38 12.83 24.85 0.51
CA SER A 38 11.80 25.36 -0.41
C SER A 38 10.66 26.04 0.35
N ILE A 39 10.28 25.57 1.54
CA ILE A 39 9.28 26.24 2.39
C ILE A 39 9.79 27.61 2.85
N GLU A 40 11.05 27.67 3.32
CA GLU A 40 11.69 28.92 3.73
C GLU A 40 11.74 29.92 2.57
N ARG A 41 12.24 29.50 1.41
CA ARG A 41 12.32 30.35 0.20
C ARG A 41 10.94 30.79 -0.29
N ALA A 42 9.96 29.90 -0.31
CA ALA A 42 8.59 30.26 -0.71
C ALA A 42 7.95 31.26 0.26
N THR A 43 8.25 31.15 1.56
CA THR A 43 7.80 32.10 2.60
C THR A 43 8.45 33.47 2.41
N ALA A 44 9.71 33.49 1.94
CA ALA A 44 10.42 34.70 1.53
C ALA A 44 9.98 35.25 0.15
N GLY A 45 9.00 34.62 -0.52
CA GLY A 45 8.44 35.10 -1.78
C GLY A 45 8.99 34.45 -3.05
N ASP A 46 9.82 33.41 -2.96
CA ASP A 46 10.34 32.71 -4.13
C ASP A 46 9.24 31.93 -4.88
N ALA A 47 8.91 32.39 -6.09
CA ALA A 47 7.87 31.82 -6.92
C ALA A 47 8.20 30.39 -7.35
N GLN A 48 9.48 30.07 -7.61
CA GLN A 48 9.88 28.75 -8.09
C GLN A 48 9.72 27.69 -6.99
N SER A 49 10.15 28.00 -5.78
CA SER A 49 9.93 27.14 -4.61
C SER A 49 8.43 26.96 -4.34
N LYS A 50 7.62 28.02 -4.50
CA LYS A 50 6.17 27.91 -4.36
C LYS A 50 5.54 26.98 -5.39
N ILE A 51 5.92 27.07 -6.67
CA ILE A 51 5.43 26.17 -7.74
C ILE A 51 5.81 24.72 -7.45
N TYR A 52 7.05 24.50 -7.03
CA TYR A 52 7.52 23.18 -6.63
C TYR A 52 6.69 22.58 -5.47
N LEU A 53 6.47 23.36 -4.41
CA LEU A 53 5.64 22.92 -3.27
C LEU A 53 4.19 22.68 -3.69
N GLN A 54 3.63 23.51 -4.57
CA GLN A 54 2.31 23.26 -5.15
C GLN A 54 2.27 21.91 -5.89
N GLY A 55 3.30 21.61 -6.69
CA GLY A 55 3.38 20.34 -7.40
C GLY A 55 3.33 19.13 -6.46
N ILE A 56 4.08 19.17 -5.35
CA ILE A 56 4.09 18.09 -4.36
C ILE A 56 2.75 18.02 -3.61
N PHE A 57 2.34 19.12 -2.98
CA PHE A 57 1.23 19.10 -2.02
C PHE A 57 -0.15 18.94 -2.67
N PHE A 58 -0.33 19.37 -3.92
CA PHE A 58 -1.57 19.09 -4.64
C PHE A 58 -1.63 17.65 -5.17
N SER A 59 -0.49 17.03 -5.50
CA SER A 59 -0.45 15.64 -5.99
C SER A 59 -0.74 14.62 -4.90
N VAL A 60 -0.38 14.90 -3.65
CA VAL A 60 -0.61 13.99 -2.51
C VAL A 60 -2.00 14.13 -1.86
N LEU A 61 -2.88 14.96 -2.42
CA LEU A 61 -4.24 15.12 -1.90
C LEU A 61 -5.04 13.82 -2.02
N PRO A 62 -5.91 13.49 -1.04
CA PRO A 62 -6.76 12.29 -1.11
C PRO A 62 -7.59 12.20 -2.38
N VAL A 63 -8.12 13.34 -2.86
CA VAL A 63 -8.91 13.42 -4.09
C VAL A 63 -8.13 13.01 -5.36
N VAL A 64 -6.80 13.13 -5.36
CA VAL A 64 -5.98 12.67 -6.49
C VAL A 64 -5.93 11.14 -6.50
N ASN A 65 -5.79 10.51 -5.33
CA ASN A 65 -5.85 9.05 -5.21
C ASN A 65 -7.23 8.50 -5.61
N GLU A 66 -8.31 9.15 -5.20
CA GLU A 66 -9.68 8.78 -5.61
C GLU A 66 -9.83 8.81 -7.13
N ARG A 67 -9.35 9.89 -7.77
CA ARG A 67 -9.39 10.04 -9.24
C ARG A 67 -8.53 9.00 -9.96
N LEU A 68 -7.33 8.70 -9.45
CA LEU A 68 -6.48 7.65 -10.00
C LEU A 68 -7.17 6.29 -9.94
N ALA A 69 -7.86 6.01 -8.83
CA ALA A 69 -8.65 4.79 -8.69
C ALA A 69 -9.82 4.73 -9.70
N THR A 70 -10.54 5.84 -9.91
CA THR A 70 -11.59 5.95 -10.94
C THR A 70 -11.03 5.76 -12.35
N ALA A 71 -9.80 6.22 -12.59
CA ALA A 71 -9.10 6.11 -13.85
C ALA A 71 -8.49 4.73 -14.12
N HIS A 72 -8.62 3.77 -13.20
CA HIS A 72 -7.96 2.46 -13.26
C HIS A 72 -6.43 2.53 -13.42
N LEU A 73 -5.82 3.65 -13.02
CA LEU A 73 -4.37 3.74 -12.85
C LEU A 73 -4.03 3.13 -11.48
N ALA A 74 -2.95 2.35 -11.40
CA ALA A 74 -2.55 1.62 -10.20
C ALA A 74 -2.55 2.53 -8.94
N PRO A 75 -2.73 1.98 -7.73
CA PRO A 75 -2.74 2.79 -6.51
C PRO A 75 -1.40 3.51 -6.36
N ALA A 76 -1.44 4.84 -6.29
CA ALA A 76 -0.24 5.65 -6.21
C ALA A 76 0.27 5.74 -4.77
N SER A 77 1.52 5.33 -4.57
CA SER A 77 2.24 5.54 -3.32
C SER A 77 2.63 7.02 -3.18
N ILE A 78 2.88 7.51 -1.95
CA ILE A 78 3.38 8.87 -1.73
C ILE A 78 4.68 9.13 -2.51
N PRO A 79 5.68 8.23 -2.56
CA PRO A 79 6.85 8.39 -3.43
C PRO A 79 6.49 8.64 -4.91
N LEU A 80 5.50 7.93 -5.44
CA LEU A 80 5.04 8.14 -6.81
C LEU A 80 4.40 9.50 -7.01
N LEU A 81 3.48 9.89 -6.13
CA LEU A 81 2.81 11.18 -6.21
C LEU A 81 3.77 12.35 -6.02
N VAL A 82 4.78 12.18 -5.17
CA VAL A 82 5.87 13.14 -4.99
C VAL A 82 6.70 13.22 -6.28
N ALA A 83 7.08 12.10 -6.89
CA ALA A 83 7.81 12.08 -8.16
C ALA A 83 7.04 12.77 -9.29
N ILE A 84 5.74 12.49 -9.44
CA ILE A 84 4.86 13.19 -10.38
C ILE A 84 4.77 14.67 -10.03
N GLY A 85 4.63 15.00 -8.74
CA GLY A 85 4.54 16.35 -8.23
C GLY A 85 5.77 17.21 -8.54
N ARG A 86 6.97 16.62 -8.55
CA ARG A 86 8.23 17.31 -8.86
C ARG A 86 8.27 17.84 -10.29
N THR A 87 7.69 17.12 -11.26
CA THR A 87 7.86 17.40 -12.69
C THR A 87 6.58 17.89 -13.35
N GLU A 88 5.43 17.29 -13.03
CA GLU A 88 4.16 17.51 -13.73
C GLU A 88 3.08 18.16 -12.85
N GLY A 89 3.26 18.12 -11.52
CA GLY A 89 2.44 18.73 -10.47
C GLY A 89 1.04 19.22 -10.86
N PRO A 90 0.80 20.55 -10.99
CA PRO A 90 -0.55 21.08 -11.25
C PRO A 90 -1.14 20.68 -12.61
N ILE A 91 -0.29 20.38 -13.60
CA ILE A 91 -0.72 19.99 -14.96
C ILE A 91 -1.30 18.59 -14.90
N PHE A 92 -0.59 17.67 -14.23
CA PHE A 92 -1.06 16.31 -13.99
C PHE A 92 -2.42 16.29 -13.26
N ALA A 93 -2.54 17.02 -12.15
CA ALA A 93 -3.76 17.06 -11.36
C ALA A 93 -4.97 17.62 -12.15
N LYS A 94 -4.75 18.63 -13.01
CA LYS A 94 -5.78 19.20 -13.88
C LYS A 94 -6.21 18.24 -14.99
N ALA A 95 -5.24 17.61 -15.65
CA ALA A 95 -5.50 16.61 -16.69
C ALA A 95 -6.26 15.41 -16.12
N LEU A 96 -5.84 14.90 -14.96
CA LEU A 96 -6.51 13.78 -14.28
C LEU A 96 -7.94 14.13 -13.90
N LYS A 97 -8.17 15.32 -13.33
CA LYS A 97 -9.53 15.79 -13.04
C LYS A 97 -10.39 15.83 -14.30
N ARG A 98 -9.91 16.49 -15.35
CA ARG A 98 -10.65 16.63 -16.61
C ARG A 98 -10.96 15.27 -17.23
N TRP A 99 -10.01 14.35 -17.19
CA TRP A 99 -10.19 13.02 -17.76
C TRP A 99 -11.25 12.21 -17.00
N VAL A 100 -11.17 12.19 -15.67
CA VAL A 100 -12.13 11.49 -14.81
C VAL A 100 -13.52 12.10 -14.90
N ASP A 101 -13.65 13.43 -14.87
CA ASP A 101 -14.93 14.14 -14.98
C ASP A 101 -15.64 13.85 -16.32
N ASN A 102 -14.89 13.48 -17.37
CA ASN A 102 -15.42 13.11 -18.68
C ASN A 102 -15.66 11.59 -18.85
N GLY A 103 -15.51 10.79 -17.79
CA GLY A 103 -15.74 9.34 -17.84
C GLY A 103 -14.57 8.53 -18.40
N CYS A 104 -13.34 9.04 -18.27
CA CYS A 104 -12.10 8.37 -18.67
C CYS A 104 -12.04 7.93 -20.16
N PRO A 105 -12.39 8.77 -21.15
CA PRO A 105 -12.33 8.40 -22.57
C PRO A 105 -10.88 8.24 -23.04
N GLU A 106 -10.60 7.34 -23.97
CA GLU A 106 -9.25 7.24 -24.56
C GLU A 106 -9.00 8.47 -25.46
N ASN A 107 -8.14 9.38 -25.00
CA ASN A 107 -7.84 10.66 -25.65
C ASN A 107 -6.42 11.14 -25.29
N ASP A 108 -6.06 12.37 -25.68
CA ASP A 108 -4.76 12.97 -25.38
C ASP A 108 -4.45 13.03 -23.87
N ASP A 109 -5.46 13.24 -23.02
CA ASP A 109 -5.29 13.23 -21.56
C ASP A 109 -4.95 11.82 -21.07
N ALA A 110 -5.62 10.78 -21.57
CA ALA A 110 -5.31 9.39 -21.24
C ALA A 110 -3.85 9.05 -21.60
N GLY A 111 -3.43 9.42 -22.83
CA GLY A 111 -2.07 9.20 -23.30
C GLY A 111 -1.03 9.97 -22.49
N TYR A 112 -1.29 11.23 -22.16
CA TYR A 112 -0.41 12.05 -21.31
C TYR A 112 -0.29 11.48 -19.89
N LEU A 113 -1.42 11.15 -19.25
CA LEU A 113 -1.45 10.64 -17.88
C LEU A 113 -0.72 9.31 -17.75
N ARG A 114 -0.92 8.38 -18.71
CA ARG A 114 -0.21 7.09 -18.73
C ARG A 114 1.29 7.28 -18.86
N ARG A 115 1.76 8.11 -19.81
CA ARG A 115 3.19 8.44 -19.96
C ARG A 115 3.79 9.10 -18.71
N ALA A 116 3.10 10.06 -18.12
CA ALA A 116 3.56 10.76 -16.91
C ALA A 116 3.67 9.78 -15.72
N TYR A 117 2.70 8.88 -15.59
CA TYR A 117 2.65 7.86 -14.55
C TYR A 117 3.76 6.82 -14.73
N ASP A 118 3.95 6.29 -15.95
CA ASP A 118 5.00 5.31 -16.26
C ASP A 118 6.41 5.88 -16.03
N LYS A 119 6.64 7.12 -16.46
CA LYS A 119 7.90 7.85 -16.20
C LYS A 119 8.17 8.02 -14.70
N ALA A 120 7.14 8.29 -13.90
CA ALA A 120 7.26 8.41 -12.46
C ALA A 120 7.50 7.05 -11.78
N MET A 121 6.92 5.96 -12.30
CA MET A 121 7.21 4.60 -11.82
C MET A 121 8.67 4.22 -12.07
N LEU A 122 9.18 4.47 -13.27
CA LEU A 122 10.58 4.18 -13.64
C LEU A 122 11.59 4.98 -12.80
N SER A 123 11.28 6.25 -12.49
CA SER A 123 12.17 7.09 -11.68
C SER A 123 12.19 6.72 -10.19
N ASN A 124 11.10 6.16 -9.64
CA ASN A 124 11.06 5.67 -8.26
C ASN A 124 11.85 4.37 -8.06
N ILE A 125 12.04 3.55 -9.10
CA ILE A 125 12.89 2.35 -9.04
C ILE A 125 14.38 2.71 -8.85
N ASN A 126 14.78 3.92 -9.28
CA ASN A 126 16.18 4.35 -9.32
C ASN A 126 16.61 5.26 -8.15
N CYS A 127 15.79 5.45 -7.11
CA CYS A 127 16.17 6.26 -5.94
C CYS A 127 16.89 5.40 -4.89
N PRO A 128 18.18 5.65 -4.56
CA PRO A 128 18.90 4.87 -3.57
C PRO A 128 18.38 5.22 -2.17
N THR A 129 17.66 4.30 -1.54
CA THR A 129 17.43 4.33 -0.10
C THR A 129 18.76 4.21 0.61
N THR A 130 19.13 5.25 1.36
CA THR A 130 20.30 5.29 2.25
C THR A 130 20.18 4.18 3.30
N SER A 131 20.83 3.05 3.02
CA SER A 131 21.12 1.99 3.98
C SER A 131 22.48 2.30 4.62
N ASN A 132 22.48 2.66 5.90
CA ASN A 132 23.71 2.77 6.67
C ASN A 132 24.22 1.38 7.07
N ALA A 133 25.43 1.09 6.58
CA ALA A 133 26.46 0.19 7.10
C ALA A 133 26.21 -1.34 7.08
N ALA A 134 26.77 -1.98 6.05
CA ALA A 134 27.63 -3.16 6.24
C ALA A 134 28.99 -2.87 5.59
N PRO A 135 30.14 -3.29 6.17
CA PRO A 135 31.44 -3.03 5.57
C PRO A 135 31.75 -4.00 4.43
N ALA A 136 32.52 -3.47 3.49
CA ALA A 136 32.90 -4.00 2.20
C ALA A 136 33.79 -5.25 2.22
N ALA A 137 33.77 -6.00 1.11
CA ALA A 137 34.92 -6.16 0.22
C ALA A 137 34.61 -7.04 -1.01
N ASN A 138 34.90 -6.48 -2.19
CA ASN A 138 35.38 -7.07 -3.47
C ASN A 138 34.58 -8.23 -4.12
N ASP A 139 34.46 -8.37 -5.43
CA ASP A 139 35.36 -7.97 -6.50
C ASP A 139 34.63 -7.88 -7.86
N SER A 140 35.36 -7.33 -8.81
CA SER A 140 34.98 -6.83 -10.13
C SER A 140 34.55 -7.88 -11.16
N ALA A 141 33.68 -7.50 -12.11
CA ALA A 141 33.98 -7.52 -13.56
C ALA A 141 32.80 -7.03 -14.43
N ASN A 142 33.11 -6.06 -15.30
CA ASN A 142 32.30 -5.52 -16.39
C ASN A 142 31.99 -6.55 -17.49
N ALA A 143 30.80 -6.47 -18.09
CA ALA A 143 30.57 -6.69 -19.53
C ALA A 143 29.21 -6.07 -19.96
N PRO A 144 29.06 -5.65 -21.23
CA PRO A 144 28.22 -4.50 -21.61
C PRO A 144 26.79 -4.84 -22.03
N LEU A 145 25.98 -3.77 -22.01
CA LEU A 145 24.63 -3.62 -22.53
C LEU A 145 24.52 -4.06 -24.00
N ASP A 146 23.60 -4.99 -24.29
CA ASP A 146 23.05 -5.17 -25.63
C ASP A 146 21.59 -4.74 -25.65
N VAL A 147 21.34 -3.76 -26.52
CA VAL A 147 20.05 -3.23 -26.92
C VAL A 147 19.47 -4.17 -27.98
N TYR A 148 18.29 -4.73 -27.74
CA TYR A 148 17.47 -5.28 -28.82
C TYR A 148 15.98 -5.26 -28.48
N GLU A 149 15.24 -4.48 -29.27
CA GLU A 149 13.84 -4.72 -29.68
C GLU A 149 13.76 -4.25 -31.14
N PRO A 150 12.79 -4.70 -31.98
CA PRO A 150 11.57 -5.43 -31.64
C PRO A 150 11.22 -6.64 -32.56
N ASP A 151 10.15 -7.34 -32.16
CA ASP A 151 8.98 -7.72 -32.99
C ASP A 151 8.58 -9.22 -33.03
N SER A 152 7.25 -9.39 -33.07
CA SER A 152 6.43 -10.57 -33.44
C SER A 152 6.13 -11.67 -32.41
N GLY A 153 5.01 -11.46 -31.71
CA GLY A 153 3.82 -12.31 -31.74
C GLY A 153 3.92 -13.79 -31.39
N ILE A 154 3.44 -14.15 -30.19
CA ILE A 154 2.78 -15.44 -29.93
C ILE A 154 1.58 -15.19 -28.98
N ASP A 155 0.39 -15.50 -29.49
CA ASP A 155 -0.87 -15.68 -28.77
C ASP A 155 -0.71 -16.72 -27.64
N GLU A 156 -1.07 -16.36 -26.40
CA GLU A 156 -1.57 -17.35 -25.44
C GLU A 156 -2.75 -16.80 -24.61
N PRO A 157 -3.74 -17.67 -24.30
CA PRO A 157 -5.12 -17.27 -24.04
C PRO A 157 -5.33 -16.70 -22.63
N GLN A 158 -5.95 -15.52 -22.58
CA GLN A 158 -6.44 -14.90 -21.36
C GLN A 158 -7.46 -15.81 -20.64
N LYS A 159 -7.04 -16.49 -19.58
CA LYS A 159 -7.96 -17.04 -18.58
C LYS A 159 -8.65 -15.88 -17.86
N GLN A 160 -9.92 -15.69 -18.21
CA GLN A 160 -10.86 -14.77 -17.58
C GLN A 160 -10.88 -14.93 -16.06
N GLN A 161 -10.24 -13.99 -15.35
CA GLN A 161 -10.55 -13.73 -13.94
C GLN A 161 -11.75 -12.79 -13.91
N SER A 162 -12.88 -13.32 -13.44
CA SER A 162 -14.13 -12.57 -13.25
C SER A 162 -13.89 -11.29 -12.44
N GLY A 163 -14.13 -10.15 -13.08
CA GLY A 163 -13.85 -8.81 -12.58
C GLY A 163 -14.67 -8.41 -11.36
N LYS A 164 -14.10 -8.61 -10.18
CA LYS A 164 -14.45 -7.85 -8.98
C LYS A 164 -13.17 -7.18 -8.47
N ASN A 165 -13.16 -5.84 -8.49
CA ASN A 165 -12.09 -5.03 -7.93
C ASN A 165 -12.13 -5.13 -6.40
N TYR A 166 -11.49 -6.15 -5.84
CA TYR A 166 -11.29 -6.26 -4.41
C TYR A 166 -10.09 -5.40 -3.99
N VAL A 167 -10.24 -4.65 -2.90
CA VAL A 167 -9.13 -3.93 -2.28
C VAL A 167 -8.14 -4.97 -1.74
N ASN A 168 -6.92 -4.95 -2.26
CA ASN A 168 -5.86 -5.89 -1.91
C ASN A 168 -4.72 -5.18 -1.19
N ARG A 169 -4.14 -5.81 -0.17
CA ARG A 169 -2.93 -5.36 0.55
C ARG A 169 -1.91 -6.51 0.53
N HIS A 170 -0.72 -6.24 0.03
CA HIS A 170 0.34 -7.26 -0.10
C HIS A 170 1.42 -7.03 0.94
N VAL A 171 1.94 -8.12 1.49
CA VAL A 171 3.10 -8.13 2.38
C VAL A 171 4.12 -9.10 1.80
N TYR A 172 5.33 -8.60 1.55
CA TYR A 172 6.39 -9.34 0.89
C TYR A 172 7.49 -9.72 1.88
N GLY A 173 7.85 -11.00 1.92
CA GLY A 173 9.01 -11.52 2.63
C GLY A 173 9.90 -12.30 1.67
N GLY A 174 11.17 -12.51 2.04
CA GLY A 174 12.14 -13.13 1.13
C GLY A 174 11.79 -14.53 0.62
N LYS A 175 10.96 -15.31 1.35
CA LYS A 175 10.54 -16.67 0.95
C LYS A 175 9.05 -16.79 0.67
N VAL A 176 8.25 -15.84 1.13
CA VAL A 176 6.78 -15.92 1.13
C VAL A 176 6.21 -14.53 0.92
N ALA A 177 5.19 -14.42 0.09
CA ALA A 177 4.31 -13.26 0.02
C ALA A 177 2.93 -13.61 0.57
N VAL A 178 2.26 -12.63 1.16
CA VAL A 178 0.86 -12.74 1.58
C VAL A 178 0.05 -11.61 0.95
N CYS A 179 -1.10 -11.94 0.38
CA CYS A 179 -2.11 -11.00 -0.07
C CYS A 179 -3.32 -11.06 0.87
N PHE A 180 -3.76 -9.90 1.34
CA PHE A 180 -5.01 -9.70 2.07
C PHE A 180 -5.99 -9.01 1.14
N SER A 181 -7.09 -9.67 0.81
CA SER A 181 -8.12 -9.13 -0.08
C SER A 181 -9.41 -8.90 0.69
N ALA A 182 -10.10 -7.79 0.43
CA ALA A 182 -11.52 -7.70 0.73
C ALA A 182 -12.24 -8.90 0.08
N ASP A 183 -13.20 -9.50 0.78
CA ASP A 183 -13.97 -10.64 0.28
C ASP A 183 -15.39 -10.59 0.85
N GLN A 184 -16.28 -11.44 0.34
CA GLN A 184 -17.61 -11.65 0.89
C GLN A 184 -17.88 -13.14 1.08
N THR A 185 -18.53 -13.49 2.18
CA THR A 185 -19.02 -14.86 2.37
C THR A 185 -20.14 -15.17 1.37
N ARG A 186 -20.56 -16.44 1.27
CA ARG A 186 -21.74 -16.82 0.46
C ARG A 186 -23.00 -16.05 0.86
N ASN A 187 -23.08 -15.62 2.13
CA ASN A 187 -24.18 -14.84 2.68
C ASN A 187 -23.99 -13.32 2.50
N LYS A 188 -23.00 -12.90 1.70
CA LYS A 188 -22.64 -11.50 1.44
C LYS A 188 -22.12 -10.73 2.65
N GLU A 189 -21.71 -11.42 3.72
CA GLU A 189 -21.02 -10.77 4.84
C GLU A 189 -19.61 -10.37 4.40
N HIS A 190 -19.24 -9.13 4.65
CA HIS A 190 -17.93 -8.57 4.35
C HIS A 190 -16.86 -9.22 5.22
N THR A 191 -15.76 -9.64 4.61
CA THR A 191 -14.66 -10.29 5.31
C THR A 191 -13.35 -10.08 4.55
N ILE A 192 -12.27 -10.72 4.99
CA ILE A 192 -11.00 -10.73 4.28
C ILE A 192 -10.59 -12.15 3.91
N ARG A 193 -9.90 -12.26 2.78
CA ARG A 193 -9.19 -13.48 2.36
C ARG A 193 -7.69 -13.26 2.52
N ILE A 194 -7.01 -14.27 3.04
CA ILE A 194 -5.57 -14.33 3.20
C ILE A 194 -5.04 -15.39 2.25
N GLU A 195 -4.16 -14.99 1.34
CA GLU A 195 -3.52 -15.87 0.38
C GLU A 195 -2.01 -15.80 0.56
N ALA A 196 -1.34 -16.92 0.81
CA ALA A 196 0.10 -16.98 0.97
C ALA A 196 0.74 -17.77 -0.16
N ALA A 197 1.75 -17.22 -0.81
CA ALA A 197 2.49 -17.79 -1.92
C ALA A 197 3.98 -17.92 -1.56
N VAL A 198 4.63 -19.01 -1.97
CA VAL A 198 6.09 -19.16 -1.83
C VAL A 198 6.81 -18.39 -2.95
N SER A 199 8.02 -17.91 -2.67
CA SER A 199 8.86 -17.29 -3.70
C SER A 199 9.20 -18.30 -4.79
N SER A 200 9.13 -17.86 -6.05
CA SER A 200 9.54 -18.64 -7.24
C SER A 200 10.85 -18.14 -7.86
N GLY A 201 11.52 -17.18 -7.20
CA GLY A 201 12.67 -16.47 -7.75
C GLY A 201 12.71 -15.01 -7.31
N ASP A 202 13.54 -14.21 -7.98
CA ASP A 202 13.74 -12.80 -7.63
C ASP A 202 12.44 -12.01 -7.77
N ARG A 203 11.91 -11.57 -6.61
CA ARG A 203 10.70 -10.75 -6.48
C ARG A 203 9.45 -11.36 -7.12
N SER A 204 9.43 -12.66 -7.35
CA SER A 204 8.29 -13.41 -7.90
C SER A 204 7.77 -14.45 -6.91
N TYR A 205 6.47 -14.74 -6.97
CA TYR A 205 5.80 -15.68 -6.06
C TYR A 205 4.83 -16.57 -6.83
N ASN A 206 4.80 -17.85 -6.47
CA ASN A 206 3.91 -18.85 -7.07
C ASN A 206 2.51 -18.76 -6.44
N TRP A 207 1.63 -17.98 -7.08
CA TRP A 207 0.24 -17.82 -6.64
C TRP A 207 -0.69 -18.96 -7.07
N ASP A 208 -0.27 -19.82 -8.00
CA ASP A 208 -1.06 -20.99 -8.43
C ASP A 208 -1.06 -22.06 -7.35
N ASP A 209 0.09 -22.30 -6.74
CA ASP A 209 0.20 -23.12 -5.54
C ASP A 209 0.11 -22.22 -4.31
N LYS A 210 -1.04 -21.60 -3.99
CA LYS A 210 -1.24 -20.75 -2.79
C LYS A 210 -1.99 -21.44 -1.65
N ILE A 211 -1.67 -21.09 -0.40
CA ILE A 211 -2.57 -21.37 0.73
C ILE A 211 -3.55 -20.20 0.85
N ALA A 212 -4.82 -20.45 0.55
CA ALA A 212 -5.90 -19.47 0.67
C ALA A 212 -6.85 -19.83 1.83
N ILE A 213 -7.13 -18.84 2.69
CA ILE A 213 -8.10 -18.91 3.80
C ILE A 213 -8.98 -17.65 3.75
N GLN A 214 -10.29 -17.83 3.76
CA GLN A 214 -11.25 -16.73 3.98
C GLN A 214 -11.59 -16.67 5.47
N LEU A 215 -11.39 -15.52 6.10
CA LEU A 215 -11.78 -15.36 7.51
C LEU A 215 -13.30 -15.42 7.64
N SER A 216 -13.79 -16.05 8.69
CA SER A 216 -15.17 -15.93 9.09
C SER A 216 -15.41 -14.57 9.79
N PRO A 217 -16.65 -14.03 9.74
CA PRO A 217 -16.99 -12.80 10.47
C PRO A 217 -16.70 -12.87 11.97
N ARG A 218 -16.77 -14.08 12.55
CA ARG A 218 -16.47 -14.33 13.97
C ARG A 218 -14.99 -14.25 14.31
N GLU A 219 -14.11 -14.48 13.34
CA GLU A 219 -12.66 -14.39 13.51
C GLU A 219 -12.15 -12.95 13.38
N LEU A 220 -12.86 -12.08 12.62
CA LEU A 220 -12.43 -10.70 12.36
C LEU A 220 -12.08 -9.89 13.62
N PRO A 221 -12.88 -9.91 14.71
CA PRO A 221 -12.55 -9.15 15.91
C PRO A 221 -11.25 -9.59 16.58
N SER A 222 -11.01 -10.89 16.71
CA SER A 222 -9.78 -11.43 17.30
C SER A 222 -8.59 -11.22 16.35
N PHE A 223 -8.78 -11.41 15.06
CA PHE A 223 -7.77 -11.10 14.06
C PHE A 223 -7.31 -9.64 14.18
N LEU A 224 -8.26 -8.69 14.21
CA LEU A 224 -7.98 -7.27 14.38
C LEU A 224 -7.35 -6.94 15.74
N ALA A 225 -7.84 -7.55 16.83
CA ALA A 225 -7.27 -7.35 18.16
C ALA A 225 -5.79 -7.78 18.24
N THR A 226 -5.38 -8.80 17.49
CA THR A 226 -3.98 -9.26 17.44
C THR A 226 -3.12 -8.30 16.62
N LEU A 227 -3.64 -7.80 15.49
CA LEU A 227 -2.95 -6.78 14.70
C LEU A 227 -2.76 -5.46 15.46
N LEU A 228 -3.76 -5.09 16.27
CA LEU A 228 -3.69 -3.96 17.22
C LEU A 228 -2.84 -4.27 18.47
N GLN A 229 -2.27 -5.48 18.56
CA GLN A 229 -1.43 -5.94 19.67
C GLN A 229 -2.11 -5.88 21.04
N ILE A 230 -3.45 -5.98 21.05
CA ILE A 230 -4.26 -6.02 22.29
C ILE A 230 -4.19 -7.42 22.90
N GLN A 231 -4.18 -8.45 22.05
CA GLN A 231 -3.90 -9.83 22.42
C GLN A 231 -2.59 -10.31 21.78
N SER A 232 -1.89 -11.24 22.43
CA SER A 232 -0.57 -11.70 22.00
C SER A 232 -0.62 -12.69 20.85
N LYS A 233 -1.70 -13.46 20.73
CA LYS A 233 -1.81 -14.54 19.75
C LYS A 233 -3.26 -14.80 19.37
N PHE A 234 -3.47 -15.15 18.11
CA PHE A 234 -4.75 -15.67 17.62
C PHE A 234 -4.53 -16.78 16.61
N GLU A 235 -5.32 -17.83 16.71
CA GLU A 235 -5.25 -19.00 15.84
C GLU A 235 -6.62 -19.32 15.26
N GLY A 236 -6.76 -19.21 13.93
CA GLY A 236 -7.97 -19.60 13.21
C GLY A 236 -7.79 -20.97 12.58
N LYS A 237 -8.53 -21.97 13.07
CA LYS A 237 -8.47 -23.38 12.63
C LYS A 237 -9.75 -23.78 11.90
N GLY A 238 -9.70 -24.93 11.25
CA GLY A 238 -10.88 -25.54 10.64
C GLY A 238 -11.27 -24.90 9.33
N HIS A 239 -10.29 -24.38 8.59
CA HIS A 239 -10.47 -23.85 7.25
C HIS A 239 -10.18 -24.91 6.20
N GLY A 240 -10.66 -24.72 4.97
CA GLY A 240 -10.53 -25.72 3.91
C GLY A 240 -11.68 -26.72 3.88
N ALA A 241 -11.78 -27.49 2.80
CA ALA A 241 -12.92 -28.39 2.58
C ALA A 241 -12.96 -29.57 3.57
N GLN A 242 -11.81 -29.92 4.14
CA GLN A 242 -11.59 -31.01 5.08
C GLN A 242 -11.05 -30.49 6.43
N ASN A 243 -11.26 -29.20 6.74
CA ASN A 243 -10.74 -28.55 7.95
C ASN A 243 -9.20 -28.64 8.09
N GLU A 244 -8.51 -28.68 6.95
CA GLU A 244 -7.08 -28.99 6.85
C GLU A 244 -6.17 -27.75 6.85
N LYS A 245 -6.74 -26.55 6.91
CA LYS A 245 -6.02 -25.27 6.87
C LYS A 245 -6.22 -24.49 8.16
N TRP A 246 -5.19 -23.77 8.55
CA TRP A 246 -5.21 -22.88 9.71
C TRP A 246 -4.19 -21.75 9.56
N PHE A 247 -4.38 -20.70 10.33
CA PHE A 247 -3.41 -19.61 10.43
C PHE A 247 -3.15 -19.23 11.88
N VAL A 248 -1.98 -18.64 12.12
CA VAL A 248 -1.57 -18.12 13.42
C VAL A 248 -1.07 -16.68 13.23
N LEU A 249 -1.59 -15.75 14.02
CA LEU A 249 -0.97 -14.44 14.23
C LEU A 249 -0.36 -14.42 15.62
N GLU A 250 0.88 -13.94 15.71
CA GLU A 250 1.59 -13.82 16.97
C GLU A 250 2.30 -12.47 17.04
N VAL A 251 2.03 -11.71 18.10
CA VAL A 251 2.69 -10.43 18.35
C VAL A 251 4.13 -10.69 18.76
N GLN A 252 5.07 -10.08 18.04
CA GLN A 252 6.49 -10.10 18.36
C GLN A 252 7.00 -8.66 18.54
N PRO A 253 8.17 -8.44 19.15
CA PRO A 253 8.74 -7.10 19.26
C PRO A 253 8.80 -6.39 17.89
N GLY A 254 8.05 -5.29 17.77
CA GLY A 254 8.03 -4.44 16.57
C GLY A 254 7.27 -4.98 15.35
N LYS A 255 6.59 -6.13 15.44
CA LYS A 255 5.92 -6.77 14.29
C LYS A 255 4.84 -7.77 14.71
N VAL A 256 3.98 -8.15 13.77
CA VAL A 256 3.07 -9.31 13.94
C VAL A 256 3.52 -10.41 13.00
N PHE A 257 3.80 -11.60 13.51
CA PHE A 257 4.19 -12.74 12.70
C PHE A 257 2.95 -13.51 12.25
N LEU A 258 2.80 -13.71 10.95
CA LEU A 258 1.73 -14.53 10.36
C LEU A 258 2.31 -15.85 9.89
N SER A 259 1.64 -16.95 10.23
CA SER A 259 1.90 -18.29 9.70
C SER A 259 0.64 -18.86 9.07
N MET A 260 0.70 -19.20 7.78
CA MET A 260 -0.36 -19.84 7.02
C MET A 260 0.00 -21.31 6.79
N ASN A 261 -0.91 -22.21 7.12
CA ASN A 261 -0.63 -23.64 7.17
C ASN A 261 -1.74 -24.46 6.49
N ALA A 262 -1.35 -25.57 5.89
CA ALA A 262 -2.24 -26.56 5.33
C ALA A 262 -1.62 -27.96 5.50
N LYS A 263 -2.44 -28.98 5.77
CA LYS A 263 -1.97 -30.36 5.94
C LYS A 263 -1.19 -30.82 4.70
N GLY A 264 0.03 -31.32 4.91
CA GLY A 264 0.88 -31.86 3.84
C GLY A 264 1.59 -30.79 2.98
N VAL A 265 1.43 -29.50 3.29
CA VAL A 265 2.10 -28.39 2.60
C VAL A 265 3.03 -27.69 3.60
N ALA A 266 4.20 -27.25 3.14
CA ALA A 266 5.11 -26.46 3.95
C ALA A 266 4.46 -25.16 4.43
N SER A 267 4.71 -24.79 5.69
CA SER A 267 4.20 -23.55 6.28
C SER A 267 4.68 -22.32 5.51
N ARG A 268 3.79 -21.34 5.35
CA ARG A 268 4.07 -20.07 4.66
C ARG A 268 3.95 -18.96 5.66
N SER A 269 5.10 -18.51 6.15
CA SER A 269 5.15 -17.57 7.27
C SER A 269 6.01 -16.37 6.96
N LEU A 270 5.59 -15.19 7.41
CA LEU A 270 6.33 -13.94 7.26
C LEU A 270 6.04 -12.95 8.40
N PRO A 271 6.98 -12.06 8.73
CA PRO A 271 6.73 -10.94 9.62
C PRO A 271 5.95 -9.83 8.90
N ILE A 272 4.95 -9.27 9.55
CA ILE A 272 4.20 -8.09 9.11
C ILE A 272 4.71 -6.91 9.95
N GLY A 273 5.38 -5.97 9.27
CA GLY A 273 5.92 -4.76 9.91
C GLY A 273 4.84 -3.71 10.20
N PRO A 274 5.15 -2.63 10.93
CA PRO A 274 4.17 -1.62 11.34
C PRO A 274 3.40 -0.97 10.18
N GLY A 275 4.09 -0.64 9.07
CA GLY A 275 3.44 -0.03 7.89
C GLY A 275 2.45 -0.97 7.22
N ASP A 276 2.83 -2.24 7.03
CA ASP A 276 1.95 -3.27 6.50
C ASP A 276 0.80 -3.59 7.47
N CYS A 277 1.08 -3.63 8.78
CA CYS A 277 0.06 -3.82 9.81
C CYS A 277 -1.02 -2.74 9.72
N TYR A 278 -0.66 -1.46 9.57
CA TYR A 278 -1.63 -0.38 9.38
C TYR A 278 -2.53 -0.63 8.17
N GLN A 279 -1.92 -1.06 7.05
CA GLN A 279 -2.68 -1.38 5.86
C GLN A 279 -3.65 -2.56 6.07
N VAL A 280 -3.22 -3.62 6.73
CA VAL A 280 -4.11 -4.76 7.00
C VAL A 280 -5.21 -4.36 7.99
N ILE A 281 -4.89 -3.58 9.04
CA ILE A 281 -5.84 -3.06 10.03
C ILE A 281 -6.96 -2.26 9.35
N THR A 282 -6.60 -1.31 8.49
CA THR A 282 -7.59 -0.45 7.80
C THR A 282 -8.51 -1.26 6.89
N LEU A 283 -7.97 -2.25 6.17
CA LEU A 283 -8.78 -3.18 5.35
C LEU A 283 -9.78 -3.97 6.21
N VAL A 284 -9.33 -4.53 7.33
CA VAL A 284 -10.20 -5.30 8.24
C VAL A 284 -11.28 -4.41 8.85
N MET A 285 -10.92 -3.21 9.32
CA MET A 285 -11.88 -2.24 9.86
C MET A 285 -12.93 -1.85 8.83
N GLU A 286 -12.53 -1.61 7.58
CA GLU A 286 -13.47 -1.28 6.49
C GLU A 286 -14.50 -2.41 6.27
N GLN A 287 -14.06 -3.67 6.24
CA GLN A 287 -14.98 -4.81 6.09
C GLN A 287 -15.90 -4.96 7.29
N MET A 288 -15.39 -4.78 8.51
CA MET A 288 -16.20 -4.84 9.73
C MET A 288 -17.26 -3.72 9.78
N LEU A 289 -16.92 -2.50 9.37
CA LEU A 289 -17.88 -1.38 9.31
C LEU A 289 -18.95 -1.58 8.24
N LYS A 290 -18.62 -2.21 7.09
CA LYS A 290 -19.62 -2.59 6.08
C LYS A 290 -20.66 -3.58 6.62
N ASN A 291 -20.26 -4.47 7.53
CA ASN A 291 -21.21 -5.37 8.21
C ASN A 291 -22.05 -4.70 9.29
N ALA A 292 -21.60 -3.56 9.83
CA ALA A 292 -22.22 -2.87 10.94
C ALA A 292 -22.28 -1.35 10.69
N PRO A 293 -23.09 -0.89 9.71
CA PRO A 293 -23.10 0.51 9.26
C PRO A 293 -23.56 1.52 10.32
N PHE A 294 -24.12 1.05 11.43
CA PHE A 294 -24.50 1.87 12.58
C PHE A 294 -23.32 2.15 13.54
N LEU A 295 -22.19 1.48 13.36
CA LEU A 295 -20.99 1.70 14.19
C LEU A 295 -20.11 2.79 13.61
N THR A 296 -19.48 3.54 14.50
CA THR A 296 -18.32 4.39 14.18
C THR A 296 -17.02 3.60 14.31
N ALA A 297 -15.94 4.08 13.70
CA ALA A 297 -14.60 3.48 13.84
C ALA A 297 -14.17 3.39 15.32
N ASP A 298 -14.45 4.43 16.12
CA ASP A 298 -14.11 4.45 17.55
C ASP A 298 -14.90 3.41 18.35
N THR A 299 -16.19 3.23 18.03
CA THR A 299 -17.03 2.22 18.68
C THR A 299 -16.55 0.81 18.30
N LEU A 300 -16.22 0.59 17.03
CA LEU A 300 -15.63 -0.66 16.55
C LEU A 300 -14.33 -0.99 17.30
N LEU A 301 -13.40 -0.04 17.39
CA LEU A 301 -12.13 -0.22 18.11
C LEU A 301 -12.36 -0.50 19.60
N SER A 302 -13.36 0.13 20.22
CA SER A 302 -13.73 -0.14 21.62
C SER A 302 -14.25 -1.56 21.83
N LEU A 303 -15.08 -2.07 20.91
CA LEU A 303 -15.56 -3.46 20.93
C LEU A 303 -14.42 -4.46 20.71
N VAL A 304 -13.55 -4.19 19.73
CA VAL A 304 -12.37 -5.03 19.42
C VAL A 304 -11.41 -5.07 20.61
N LYS A 305 -11.19 -3.94 21.29
CA LYS A 305 -10.41 -3.89 22.51
C LYS A 305 -10.99 -4.79 23.60
N ARG A 306 -12.32 -4.77 23.78
CA ARG A 306 -13.00 -5.67 24.72
C ARG A 306 -12.79 -7.14 24.34
N THR A 307 -12.93 -7.50 23.07
CA THR A 307 -12.67 -8.86 22.58
C THR A 307 -11.23 -9.31 22.87
N GLY A 308 -10.23 -8.47 22.54
CA GLY A 308 -8.83 -8.80 22.78
C GLY A 308 -8.50 -8.95 24.27
N LEU A 309 -9.12 -8.16 25.14
CA LEU A 309 -8.96 -8.29 26.60
C LEU A 309 -9.58 -9.58 27.15
N MET A 310 -10.67 -10.08 26.56
CA MET A 310 -11.29 -11.36 26.95
C MET A 310 -10.45 -12.58 26.53
N ALA A 311 -9.61 -12.43 25.51
CA ALA A 311 -8.77 -13.49 24.98
C ALA A 311 -7.38 -13.55 25.64
N LYS A 312 -7.05 -12.60 26.53
CA LYS A 312 -5.87 -12.71 27.40
C LYS A 312 -6.09 -13.87 28.38
N PRO A 313 -5.11 -14.78 28.52
CA PRO A 313 -5.18 -15.85 29.51
C PRO A 313 -5.20 -15.30 30.95
#